data_AF-A0A922MTM5-F1
#
_entry.id   AF-A0A922MTM5-F1
#
_cell.length_a   1.000
_cell.length_b   1.000
_cell.length_c   1.000
_cell.angle_alpha   90.00
_cell.angle_beta   90.00
_cell.angle_gamma   90.00
#
_symmetry.space_group_name_H-M   'P 1'
#
loop_
_entity.id
_entity.type
_entity.pdbx_description
1 polymer ?
#
loop_
_entity_poly.entity_id
_entity_poly.type
_entity_poly.pdbx_seq_one_letter_code
_entity_poly.pdbx_strand_id
1 'polypeptide(L)' 'MTENNKYLGNIGVLPETLATACGRCNPKQKTIVRKLLLGIRSKSEPRFLELLDKYNPDRSNRDALYAFLVTGA' A
#
# COMPACT_ATOMS: atom_id res chain seq x y z
N MET A 1 -1.82 17.26 14.15
CA MET A 1 -2.02 16.15 13.19
C MET A 1 -3.50 15.85 13.16
N THR A 2 -4.20 16.26 12.10
CA THR A 2 -5.68 16.26 12.03
C THR A 2 -6.25 14.86 11.77
N GLU A 3 -7.39 14.56 12.40
CA GLU A 3 -8.10 13.27 12.50
C GLU A 3 -8.54 12.60 11.18
N ASN A 4 -8.23 13.17 10.03
CA ASN A 4 -8.61 12.64 8.71
C ASN A 4 -7.85 11.37 8.28
N ASN A 5 -6.88 10.90 9.08
CA ASN A 5 -6.08 9.71 8.76
C ASN A 5 -6.63 8.41 9.37
N LYS A 6 -7.70 8.49 10.18
CA LYS A 6 -8.30 7.30 10.83
C LYS A 6 -9.05 6.39 9.84
N TYR A 7 -9.56 6.95 8.73
CA TYR A 7 -10.26 6.18 7.70
C TYR A 7 -9.32 5.43 6.75
N LEU A 8 -8.05 5.83 6.64
CA LEU A 8 -7.05 5.12 5.82
C LEU A 8 -6.56 3.83 6.50
N GLY A 9 -6.71 3.73 7.84
CA GLY A 9 -6.30 2.58 8.63
C GLY A 9 -7.33 1.45 8.76
N ASN A 10 -8.60 1.67 8.37
CA ASN A 10 -9.68 0.68 8.46
C ASN A 10 -10.20 0.20 7.09
N ILE A 11 -9.55 0.60 6.00
CA ILE A 11 -9.80 0.04 4.68
C ILE A 11 -8.83 -1.13 4.53
N GLY A 12 -9.32 -2.37 4.65
CA GLY A 12 -8.52 -3.60 4.54
C GLY A 12 -7.68 -3.72 3.25
N VAL A 13 -7.94 -2.87 2.25
CA VAL A 13 -7.16 -2.73 1.03
C VAL A 13 -5.71 -2.33 1.29
N LEU A 14 -5.41 -1.42 2.22
CA LEU A 14 -4.02 -1.02 2.48
C LEU A 14 -3.15 -2.16 3.05
N PRO A 15 -3.53 -2.84 4.15
CA PRO A 15 -2.78 -3.98 4.65
C PRO A 15 -2.75 -5.13 3.63
N GLU A 16 -3.85 -5.40 2.94
CA GLU A 16 -3.89 -6.43 1.90
C GLU A 16 -2.99 -6.08 0.71
N THR A 17 -2.89 -4.82 0.32
CA THR A 17 -1.96 -4.40 -0.74
C THR A 17 -0.51 -4.64 -0.34
N LEU A 18 -0.13 -4.27 0.88
CA LEU A 18 1.24 -4.41 1.36
C LEU A 18 1.62 -5.87 1.59
N ALA A 19 0.70 -6.69 2.09
CA ALA A 19 0.92 -8.11 2.38
C ALA A 19 0.80 -9.02 1.14
N THR A 20 -0.08 -8.70 0.18
CA THR A 20 -0.42 -9.60 -0.95
C THR A 20 -0.51 -8.91 -2.31
N ALA A 21 0.08 -7.73 -2.48
CA ALA A 21 0.11 -6.99 -3.75
C ALA A 21 -1.27 -6.75 -4.38
N CYS A 22 -2.29 -6.52 -3.54
CA CYS A 22 -3.66 -6.22 -3.97
C CYS A 22 -4.38 -7.37 -4.69
N GLY A 23 -4.00 -8.63 -4.43
CA GLY A 23 -4.56 -9.81 -5.10
C GLY A 23 -6.08 -9.97 -4.96
N ARG A 24 -6.68 -9.41 -3.91
CA ARG A 24 -8.15 -9.47 -3.67
C ARG A 24 -8.87 -8.16 -4.00
N CYS A 25 -8.16 -7.16 -4.50
CA CYS A 25 -8.72 -5.86 -4.82
C CYS A 25 -9.51 -5.87 -6.13
N ASN A 26 -10.65 -5.18 -6.14
CA ASN A 26 -11.31 -4.82 -7.39
C ASN A 26 -10.55 -3.69 -8.14
N PRO A 27 -10.83 -3.44 -9.44
CA PRO A 27 -10.09 -2.46 -10.23
C PRO A 27 -10.07 -1.03 -9.65
N LYS A 28 -11.18 -0.60 -9.04
CA LYS A 28 -11.28 0.71 -8.38
C LYS A 28 -10.37 0.79 -7.16
N GLN A 29 -10.35 -0.25 -6.33
CA GLN A 29 -9.48 -0.35 -5.16
C GLN A 29 -8.01 -0.34 -5.55
N LYS A 30 -7.61 -1.14 -6.56
CA LYS A 30 -6.24 -1.15 -7.11
C LYS A 30 -5.79 0.26 -7.50
N THR A 31 -6.62 0.99 -8.22
CA THR A 31 -6.31 2.36 -8.65
C THR A 31 -6.09 3.32 -7.48
N ILE A 32 -7.00 3.29 -6.49
CA ILE A 32 -6.95 4.19 -5.34
C ILE A 32 -5.73 3.89 -4.46
N VAL A 33 -5.52 2.63 -4.09
CA VAL A 33 -4.45 2.25 -3.16
C VAL A 33 -3.07 2.40 -3.79
N ARG A 34 -2.94 2.15 -5.09
CA ARG A 34 -1.69 2.44 -5.82
C ARG A 34 -1.35 3.93 -5.76
N LYS A 35 -2.30 4.82 -6.07
CA LYS A 35 -2.08 6.28 -5.99
C LYS A 35 -1.70 6.71 -4.57
N LEU A 36 -2.37 6.16 -3.56
CA LEU A 36 -2.06 6.41 -2.16
C LEU A 36 -0.63 5.99 -1.81
N LEU A 37 -0.24 4.75 -2.10
CA LEU A 37 1.10 4.23 -1.77
C LEU A 37 2.21 4.96 -2.51
N LEU A 38 2.01 5.27 -3.80
CA LEU A 38 2.97 6.08 -4.58
C LEU A 38 3.09 7.50 -4.00
N GLY A 39 1.98 8.11 -3.58
CA GLY A 39 1.98 9.43 -2.96
C GLY A 39 2.62 9.45 -1.57
N ILE A 40 2.48 8.38 -0.79
CA ILE A 40 3.20 8.23 0.48
C ILE A 40 4.70 8.11 0.20
N ARG A 41 5.11 7.20 -0.69
CA ARG A 41 6.52 6.98 -1.04
C ARG A 41 7.19 8.24 -1.59
N SER A 42 6.52 9.00 -2.44
CA SER A 42 7.08 10.23 -3.01
C SER A 42 7.23 11.36 -1.98
N LYS A 43 6.40 11.37 -0.94
CA LYS A 43 6.46 12.40 0.13
C LYS A 43 7.40 12.01 1.27
N SER A 44 7.47 10.72 1.58
CA SER A 44 8.29 10.18 2.66
C SER A 44 8.53 8.69 2.42
N GLU A 45 9.72 8.37 1.93
CA GLU A 45 10.19 7.00 1.84
C GLU A 45 10.24 6.30 3.20
N PRO A 46 10.73 6.94 4.31
CA PRO A 46 10.69 6.32 5.63
C PRO A 46 9.28 5.89 6.05
N ARG A 47 8.27 6.72 5.80
CA ARG A 47 6.88 6.37 6.13
C ARG A 47 6.36 5.20 5.29
N PHE A 48 6.79 5.08 4.05
CA PHE A 48 6.47 3.91 3.21
C PHE A 48 7.15 2.64 3.77
N LEU A 49 8.40 2.74 4.22
CA LEU A 49 9.11 1.63 4.86
C LEU A 49 8.45 1.18 6.17
N GLU A 50 8.01 2.12 7.02
CA GLU A 50 7.26 1.81 8.25
C GLU A 50 5.98 1.02 7.96
N LEU A 51 5.29 1.31 6.85
CA LEU A 51 4.11 0.56 6.43
C LEU A 51 4.48 -0.86 6.00
N LEU A 52 5.60 -1.03 5.29
CA LEU A 52 6.09 -2.36 4.95
C LEU A 52 6.49 -3.14 6.20
N ASP A 53 7.20 -2.53 7.15
CA ASP A 53 7.57 -3.18 8.41
C ASP A 53 6.35 -3.64 9.21
N LYS A 54 5.29 -2.83 9.18
CA LYS A 54 4.05 -3.14 9.89
C LYS A 54 3.26 -4.29 9.25
N TYR A 55 3.16 -4.33 7.92
CA TYR A 55 2.22 -5.21 7.22
C TYR A 55 2.88 -6.34 6.42
N ASN A 56 4.19 -6.27 6.21
CA ASN A 56 4.98 -7.23 5.45
C ASN A 56 6.47 -7.17 5.88
N PRO A 57 6.79 -7.49 7.15
CA PRO A 57 8.14 -7.36 7.69
C PRO A 57 9.18 -8.24 6.98
N ASP A 58 8.77 -9.41 6.48
CA ASP A 58 9.65 -10.33 5.75
C ASP A 58 9.86 -9.97 4.28
N ARG A 59 9.11 -8.98 3.75
CA ARG A 59 9.14 -8.56 2.35
C ARG A 59 8.88 -9.71 1.36
N SER A 60 8.13 -10.73 1.77
CA SER A 60 7.90 -11.97 1.01
C SER A 60 7.32 -11.77 -0.39
N ASN A 61 6.56 -10.71 -0.61
CA ASN A 61 5.93 -10.38 -1.89
C ASN A 61 6.61 -9.21 -2.64
N ARG A 62 7.84 -8.81 -2.28
CA ARG A 62 8.46 -7.56 -2.72
C ARG A 62 8.31 -7.34 -4.23
N ASP A 63 8.72 -8.30 -5.05
CA ASP A 63 8.70 -8.13 -6.51
C ASP A 63 7.27 -7.93 -7.04
N ALA A 64 6.29 -8.66 -6.50
CA ALA A 64 4.89 -8.49 -6.86
C ALA A 64 4.34 -7.13 -6.43
N LEU A 65 4.66 -6.67 -5.22
CA LEU A 65 4.25 -5.35 -4.74
C LEU A 65 4.84 -4.23 -5.59
N TYR A 66 6.14 -4.30 -5.91
CA TYR A 66 6.79 -3.30 -6.74
C TYR A 66 6.28 -3.35 -8.19
N ALA A 67 6.02 -4.53 -8.74
CA ALA A 67 5.36 -4.67 -10.04
C ALA A 67 3.97 -4.00 -10.02
N PHE A 68 3.14 -4.30 -9.02
CA PHE A 68 1.83 -3.66 -8.83
C PHE A 68 1.93 -2.13 -8.74
N LEU A 69 2.97 -1.60 -8.08
CA LEU A 69 3.22 -0.15 -7.98
C LEU A 69 3.75 0.49 -9.27
N VAL A 70 4.33 -0.29 -10.19
CA VAL A 70 4.83 0.17 -11.50
C VAL A 70 3.79 0.01 -12.61
N THR A 71 3.09 -1.13 -12.68
CA THR A 71 2.16 -1.46 -13.78
C THR A 71 0.69 -1.20 -13.46
N GLY A 72 0.27 -1.52 -12.23
CA GLY A 72 -1.10 -1.33 -11.74
C GLY A 72 -2.01 -2.50 -12.10
N ALA A 73 -1.43 -3.52 -12.71
CA ALA A 73 -2.01 -4.84 -12.94
C ALA A 73 -2.01 -5.64 -11.63
#